data_AF-A0A3D6BD81-F1
#
_entry.id   AF-A0A3D6BD81-F1
#
_cell.length_a   1.000
_cell.length_b   1.000
_cell.length_c   1.000
_cell.angle_alpha   90.00
_cell.angle_beta   90.00
_cell.angle_gamma   90.00
#
_symmetry.space_group_name_H-M   'P 1'
#
loop_
_entity.id
_entity.type
_entity.pdbx_description
1 polymer ?
#
loop_
_entity_poly.entity_id
_entity_poly.type
_entity_poly.pdbx_seq_one_letter_code
_entity_poly.pdbx_strand_id
1 'polypeptide(L)'
;MDAQNQARGLTSNGYPIINPVTNQTTTFPFSGDPITGEGWIYNSWTSGGAGFVFFSGPFNMAANDTQWVMIALIPAHGNTGLNSIELLREKTDLIRSLSYDSLAYGSINYGITDVQEPNSFIPENFSLFQNYPNPFNPSTKISWQSPVSSHQSLKIFDVLGNEVATLINEYKSAGSYEIDFNASSLSSGIYFYRLQAGSFIQTKKMVLIK
;
A
#
# COMPACT_ATOMS: atom_id res chain seq x y z
N MET A 1 -34.47 -4.73 -18.31
CA MET A 1 -35.45 -4.06 -17.40
C MET A 1 -35.03 -4.20 -15.94
N ASP A 2 -34.56 -5.38 -15.51
CA ASP A 2 -34.19 -5.63 -14.09
C ASP A 2 -33.10 -4.72 -13.53
N ALA A 3 -31.98 -4.51 -14.25
CA ALA A 3 -30.88 -3.68 -13.72
C ALA A 3 -31.27 -2.20 -13.50
N GLN A 4 -32.11 -1.63 -14.37
CA GLN A 4 -32.57 -0.24 -14.25
C GLN A 4 -33.57 -0.08 -13.09
N ASN A 5 -34.42 -1.09 -12.86
CA ASN A 5 -35.32 -1.13 -11.71
C ASN A 5 -34.53 -1.26 -10.41
N GLN A 6 -33.53 -2.15 -10.37
CA GLN A 6 -32.63 -2.29 -9.21
C GLN A 6 -31.88 -0.99 -8.91
N ALA A 7 -31.39 -0.28 -9.93
CA ALA A 7 -30.76 1.04 -9.78
C ALA A 7 -31.65 2.07 -9.06
N ARG A 8 -32.97 1.92 -9.21
CA ARG A 8 -34.00 2.80 -8.64
C ARG A 8 -34.58 2.27 -7.32
N GLY A 9 -34.04 1.17 -6.77
CA GLY A 9 -34.58 0.54 -5.57
C GLY A 9 -35.92 -0.14 -5.81
N LEU A 10 -36.14 -0.66 -7.01
CA LEU A 10 -37.34 -1.38 -7.39
C LEU A 10 -37.01 -2.87 -7.62
N THR A 11 -37.96 -3.73 -7.29
CA THR A 11 -37.96 -5.15 -7.65
C THR A 11 -38.04 -5.32 -9.18
N SER A 12 -37.78 -6.53 -9.70
CA SER A 12 -37.95 -6.84 -11.13
C SER A 12 -39.33 -6.46 -11.68
N ASN A 13 -40.36 -6.59 -10.82
CA ASN A 13 -41.74 -6.24 -11.13
C ASN A 13 -42.07 -4.74 -10.94
N GLY A 14 -41.11 -3.89 -10.58
CA GLY A 14 -41.27 -2.43 -10.47
C GLY A 14 -41.78 -1.92 -9.12
N TYR A 15 -41.97 -2.79 -8.12
CA TYR A 15 -42.37 -2.37 -6.77
C TYR A 15 -41.18 -1.88 -5.94
N PRO A 16 -41.33 -0.87 -5.06
CA PRO A 16 -40.26 -0.42 -4.17
C PRO A 16 -39.73 -1.53 -3.26
N ILE A 17 -38.41 -1.57 -3.09
CA ILE A 17 -37.75 -2.42 -2.11
C ILE A 17 -37.91 -1.75 -0.74
N ILE A 18 -38.47 -2.47 0.22
CA ILE A 18 -38.65 -1.99 1.60
C ILE A 18 -37.60 -2.62 2.50
N ASN A 19 -36.88 -1.79 3.25
CA ASN A 19 -35.97 -2.27 4.29
C ASN A 19 -36.81 -2.86 5.44
N PRO A 20 -36.63 -4.14 5.81
CA PRO A 20 -37.44 -4.81 6.83
C PRO A 20 -37.14 -4.32 8.25
N VAL A 21 -35.99 -3.66 8.47
CA VAL A 21 -35.61 -3.12 9.77
C VAL A 21 -36.19 -1.72 9.99
N THR A 22 -36.15 -0.86 8.97
CA THR A 22 -36.61 0.53 9.08
C THR A 22 -38.02 0.77 8.55
N ASN A 23 -38.58 -0.19 7.81
CA ASN A 23 -39.84 -0.11 7.09
C ASN A 23 -39.91 1.06 6.08
N GLN A 24 -38.76 1.49 5.57
CA GLN A 24 -38.62 2.56 4.57
C GLN A 24 -38.18 2.00 3.23
N THR A 25 -38.53 2.71 2.15
CA THR A 25 -38.03 2.41 0.80
C THR A 25 -36.51 2.57 0.74
N THR A 26 -35.80 1.64 0.09
CA THR A 26 -34.35 1.67 -0.05
C THR A 26 -33.91 1.26 -1.46
N THR A 27 -32.81 1.83 -1.93
CA THR A 27 -32.10 1.40 -3.15
C THR A 27 -31.01 0.38 -2.87
N PHE A 28 -30.69 0.13 -1.60
CA PHE A 28 -29.62 -0.74 -1.16
C PHE A 28 -30.20 -1.92 -0.38
N PRO A 29 -30.54 -3.03 -1.06
CA PRO A 29 -30.90 -4.26 -0.37
C PRO A 29 -29.69 -4.76 0.43
N PHE A 30 -29.95 -5.42 1.56
CA PHE A 30 -28.92 -5.92 2.46
C PHE A 30 -27.95 -4.84 3.00
N SER A 31 -28.49 -3.65 3.33
CA SER A 31 -27.71 -2.50 3.82
C SER A 31 -27.18 -2.63 5.25
N GLY A 32 -27.31 -3.79 5.89
CA GLY A 32 -26.79 -4.04 7.23
C GLY A 32 -25.28 -4.27 7.25
N ASP A 33 -24.72 -4.39 8.45
CA ASP A 33 -23.31 -4.71 8.66
C ASP A 33 -23.16 -6.21 9.04
N PRO A 34 -22.59 -7.04 8.17
CA PRO A 34 -22.39 -8.46 8.47
C PRO A 34 -21.32 -8.72 9.55
N ILE A 35 -20.43 -7.77 9.83
CA ILE A 35 -19.39 -7.91 10.88
C ILE A 35 -20.02 -7.75 12.27
N THR A 36 -20.85 -6.72 12.46
CA THR A 36 -21.52 -6.46 13.74
C THR A 36 -22.82 -7.25 13.89
N GLY A 37 -23.40 -7.73 12.78
CA GLY A 37 -24.70 -8.39 12.74
C GLY A 37 -25.89 -7.44 12.79
N GLU A 38 -25.66 -6.14 12.63
CA GLU A 38 -26.71 -5.12 12.71
C GLU A 38 -27.39 -4.85 11.38
N GLY A 39 -28.70 -4.56 11.42
CA GLY A 39 -29.46 -4.13 10.25
C GLY A 39 -29.91 -5.27 9.33
N TRP A 40 -30.20 -4.92 8.07
CA TRP A 40 -30.70 -5.89 7.08
C TRP A 40 -29.53 -6.67 6.49
N ILE A 41 -29.21 -7.82 7.07
CA ILE A 41 -28.13 -8.70 6.62
C ILE A 41 -28.65 -9.86 5.77
N TYR A 42 -27.83 -10.35 4.83
CA TYR A 42 -28.14 -11.53 4.04
C TYR A 42 -27.88 -12.81 4.86
N ASN A 43 -28.90 -13.64 5.09
CA ASN A 43 -28.85 -14.79 6.01
C ASN A 43 -28.94 -16.18 5.34
N SER A 44 -28.75 -16.26 4.02
CA SER A 44 -28.72 -17.47 3.17
C SER A 44 -30.06 -18.21 2.93
N TRP A 45 -30.09 -19.00 1.83
CA TRP A 45 -31.18 -19.74 1.19
C TRP A 45 -31.87 -19.06 -0.01
N THR A 46 -31.10 -18.68 -1.04
CA THR A 46 -31.64 -18.71 -2.40
C THR A 46 -30.61 -19.37 -3.33
N SER A 47 -31.05 -20.41 -4.04
CA SER A 47 -30.33 -20.94 -5.19
C SER A 47 -30.36 -19.88 -6.28
N GLY A 48 -29.26 -19.17 -6.49
CA GLY A 48 -29.16 -18.11 -7.49
C GLY A 48 -27.74 -17.55 -7.56
N GLY A 49 -27.38 -16.96 -8.70
CA GLY A 49 -26.11 -16.27 -8.86
C GLY A 49 -26.07 -14.97 -8.04
N ALA A 50 -24.99 -14.73 -7.32
CA ALA A 50 -24.70 -13.45 -6.71
C ALA A 50 -24.03 -12.53 -7.74
N GLY A 51 -24.61 -11.36 -7.98
CA GLY A 51 -24.04 -10.33 -8.84
C GLY A 51 -24.12 -8.98 -8.14
N PHE A 52 -23.17 -8.10 -8.43
CA PHE A 52 -23.21 -6.70 -8.01
C PHE A 52 -23.35 -5.82 -9.25
N VAL A 53 -24.05 -4.69 -9.10
CA VAL A 53 -24.21 -3.70 -10.17
C VAL A 53 -23.71 -2.36 -9.66
N PHE A 54 -22.84 -1.71 -10.43
CA PHE A 54 -22.36 -0.36 -10.14
C PHE A 54 -23.16 0.67 -10.93
N PHE A 55 -23.46 1.79 -10.29
CA PHE A 55 -24.04 2.95 -10.94
C PHE A 55 -23.23 4.18 -10.56
N SER A 56 -22.85 5.00 -11.55
CA SER A 56 -22.23 6.31 -11.31
C SER A 56 -23.15 7.30 -10.60
N GLY A 57 -24.45 6.99 -10.53
CA GLY A 57 -25.49 7.96 -10.22
C GLY A 57 -25.77 8.90 -11.40
N PRO A 58 -26.76 9.79 -11.27
CA PRO A 58 -27.01 10.83 -12.25
C PRO A 58 -25.87 11.84 -12.24
N PHE A 59 -25.36 12.20 -13.41
CA PHE A 59 -24.43 13.31 -13.59
C PHE A 59 -24.91 14.17 -14.75
N ASN A 60 -24.72 15.48 -14.63
CA ASN A 60 -25.04 16.44 -15.68
C ASN A 60 -23.79 16.70 -16.51
N MET A 61 -23.90 16.60 -17.84
CA MET A 61 -22.84 16.98 -18.77
C MET A 61 -23.29 18.17 -19.60
N ALA A 62 -22.49 19.23 -19.66
CA ALA A 62 -22.68 20.27 -20.67
C ALA A 62 -22.20 19.77 -22.04
N ALA A 63 -22.69 20.37 -23.12
CA ALA A 63 -22.18 20.08 -24.46
C ALA A 63 -20.67 20.37 -24.50
N ASN A 64 -19.87 19.41 -25.00
CA ASN A 64 -18.40 19.43 -25.04
C ASN A 64 -17.69 19.37 -23.68
N ASP A 65 -18.38 19.01 -22.60
CA ASP A 65 -17.75 18.73 -21.31
C ASP A 65 -17.11 17.32 -21.29
N THR A 66 -16.03 17.15 -20.53
CA THR A 66 -15.33 15.87 -20.36
C THR A 66 -15.37 15.46 -18.89
N GLN A 67 -15.90 14.27 -18.60
CA GLN A 67 -15.92 13.70 -17.26
C GLN A 67 -15.13 12.40 -17.19
N TRP A 68 -14.39 12.23 -16.12
CA TRP A 68 -13.63 11.02 -15.83
C TRP A 68 -14.37 10.20 -14.77
N VAL A 69 -14.55 8.91 -15.05
CA VAL A 69 -15.06 7.94 -14.08
C VAL A 69 -13.90 7.04 -13.68
N MET A 70 -13.62 6.99 -12.38
CA MET A 70 -12.62 6.09 -11.82
C MET A 70 -13.33 4.96 -11.08
N ILE A 71 -12.96 3.72 -11.42
CA ILE A 71 -13.47 2.51 -10.77
C ILE A 71 -12.29 1.83 -10.09
N ALA A 72 -12.39 1.65 -8.77
CA ALA A 72 -11.43 0.88 -7.99
C ALA A 72 -12.03 -0.49 -7.64
N LEU A 73 -11.33 -1.56 -8.00
CA LEU A 73 -11.66 -2.91 -7.55
C LEU A 73 -10.70 -3.30 -6.43
N ILE A 74 -11.24 -3.52 -5.23
CA ILE A 74 -10.46 -3.73 -4.01
C ILE A 74 -10.71 -5.16 -3.52
N PRO A 75 -9.85 -6.13 -3.87
CA PRO A 75 -9.95 -7.48 -3.35
C PRO A 75 -9.38 -7.57 -1.93
N ALA A 76 -10.02 -8.38 -1.09
CA ALA A 76 -9.52 -8.75 0.22
C ALA A 76 -9.91 -10.20 0.55
N HIS A 77 -9.00 -10.90 1.21
CA HIS A 77 -9.06 -12.33 1.49
C HIS A 77 -8.51 -12.54 2.90
N GLY A 78 -9.44 -12.63 3.83
CA GLY A 78 -9.19 -12.99 5.22
C GLY A 78 -9.31 -14.48 5.46
N ASN A 79 -9.03 -14.89 6.69
CA ASN A 79 -9.14 -16.30 7.11
C ASN A 79 -10.60 -16.79 7.19
N THR A 80 -11.56 -15.85 7.20
CA THR A 80 -13.01 -16.10 7.15
C THR A 80 -13.68 -15.08 6.22
N GLY A 81 -14.94 -15.33 5.84
CA GLY A 81 -15.74 -14.37 5.07
C GLY A 81 -15.88 -13.02 5.77
N LEU A 82 -16.13 -13.01 7.08
CA LEU A 82 -16.26 -11.76 7.85
C LEU A 82 -14.93 -11.00 7.96
N ASN A 83 -13.82 -11.71 8.19
CA ASN A 83 -12.50 -11.10 8.21
C ASN A 83 -12.09 -10.55 6.83
N SER A 84 -12.53 -11.17 5.74
CA SER A 84 -12.33 -10.63 4.38
C SER A 84 -13.03 -9.29 4.20
N ILE A 85 -14.25 -9.13 4.75
CA ILE A 85 -15.00 -7.87 4.70
C ILE A 85 -14.32 -6.80 5.56
N GLU A 86 -13.78 -7.18 6.72
CA GLU A 86 -13.03 -6.28 7.61
C GLU A 86 -11.79 -5.72 6.92
N LEU A 87 -10.96 -6.60 6.34
CA LEU A 87 -9.77 -6.20 5.57
C LEU A 87 -10.15 -5.35 4.34
N LEU A 88 -11.27 -5.65 3.68
CA LEU A 88 -11.75 -4.86 2.56
C LEU A 88 -12.07 -3.42 2.97
N ARG A 89 -12.67 -3.21 4.16
CA ARG A 89 -12.97 -1.87 4.69
C ARG A 89 -11.70 -1.09 4.96
N GLU A 90 -10.73 -1.70 5.63
CA GLU A 90 -9.43 -1.07 5.92
C GLU A 90 -8.74 -0.60 4.62
N LYS A 91 -8.66 -1.49 3.62
CA LYS A 91 -8.08 -1.15 2.30
C LYS A 91 -8.88 -0.05 1.59
N THR A 92 -10.20 -0.04 1.73
CA THR A 92 -11.08 0.98 1.13
C THR A 92 -10.86 2.35 1.76
N ASP A 93 -10.72 2.42 3.08
CA ASP A 93 -10.49 3.68 3.78
C ASP A 93 -9.11 4.26 3.44
N LEU A 94 -8.10 3.40 3.30
CA LEU A 94 -6.79 3.80 2.79
C LEU A 94 -6.92 4.41 1.38
N ILE A 95 -7.57 3.74 0.44
CA ILE A 95 -7.73 4.24 -0.94
C ILE A 95 -8.50 5.57 -0.96
N ARG A 96 -9.54 5.71 -0.13
CA ARG A 96 -10.30 6.96 -0.01
C ARG A 96 -9.48 8.12 0.56
N SER A 97 -8.44 7.84 1.32
CA SER A 97 -7.53 8.86 1.85
C SER A 97 -6.56 9.43 0.81
N LEU A 98 -6.39 8.74 -0.33
CA LEU A 98 -5.46 9.14 -1.38
C LEU A 98 -6.06 10.22 -2.28
N SER A 99 -5.20 11.13 -2.77
CA SER A 99 -5.62 12.17 -3.71
C SER A 99 -5.95 11.59 -5.09
N TYR A 100 -6.81 12.26 -5.86
CA TYR A 100 -7.12 11.87 -7.23
C TYR A 100 -5.86 11.75 -8.09
N ASP A 101 -4.95 12.73 -8.03
CA ASP A 101 -3.72 12.71 -8.81
C ASP A 101 -2.83 11.50 -8.46
N SER A 102 -2.80 11.13 -7.17
CA SER A 102 -2.09 9.93 -6.70
C SER A 102 -2.69 8.65 -7.27
N LEU A 103 -4.02 8.57 -7.38
CA LEU A 103 -4.73 7.39 -7.92
C LEU A 103 -4.71 7.33 -9.46
N ALA A 104 -4.78 8.48 -10.14
CA ALA A 104 -4.88 8.56 -11.59
C ALA A 104 -3.52 8.55 -12.30
N TYR A 105 -2.50 9.18 -11.70
CA TYR A 105 -1.19 9.40 -12.34
C TYR A 105 -0.01 8.99 -11.47
N GLY A 106 -0.22 8.75 -10.18
CA GLY A 106 0.83 8.31 -9.27
C GLY A 106 1.25 6.88 -9.56
N SER A 107 2.56 6.62 -9.63
CA SER A 107 3.11 5.27 -9.35
C SER A 107 2.95 4.97 -7.86
N ILE A 108 1.72 4.76 -7.41
CA ILE A 108 1.46 4.20 -6.09
C ILE A 108 1.91 2.74 -6.12
N ASN A 109 3.09 2.47 -5.57
CA ASN A 109 3.51 1.14 -5.15
C ASN A 109 2.70 0.71 -3.91
N TYR A 110 1.38 0.64 -4.03
CA TYR A 110 0.53 -0.04 -3.06
C TYR A 110 0.06 -1.34 -3.70
N GLY A 111 0.92 -2.36 -3.66
CA GLY A 111 0.54 -3.73 -3.96
C GLY A 111 -0.41 -4.24 -2.88
N ILE A 112 -1.71 -4.02 -3.05
CA ILE A 112 -2.75 -4.72 -2.29
C ILE A 112 -2.98 -6.11 -2.89
N THR A 113 -1.95 -6.95 -2.87
CA THR A 113 -2.13 -8.40 -2.88
C THR A 113 -2.18 -8.88 -1.44
N ASP A 114 -3.17 -9.73 -1.16
CA ASP A 114 -3.63 -10.16 0.16
C ASP A 114 -2.64 -10.89 1.06
N VAL A 115 -3.12 -11.02 2.31
CA VAL A 115 -2.63 -11.74 3.47
C VAL A 115 -1.67 -10.93 4.35
N GLN A 116 -2.18 -10.65 5.54
CA GLN A 116 -1.51 -10.07 6.70
C GLN A 116 -0.43 -11.04 7.21
N GLU A 117 0.69 -11.14 6.48
CA GLU A 117 2.00 -11.30 7.09
C GLU A 117 2.53 -9.88 7.34
N PRO A 118 3.40 -9.62 8.32
CA PRO A 118 4.20 -8.41 8.33
C PRO A 118 5.12 -8.47 7.10
N ASN A 119 4.57 -8.15 5.92
CA ASN A 119 5.26 -8.07 4.66
C ASN A 119 6.19 -6.86 4.77
N SER A 120 7.34 -7.14 5.40
CA SER A 120 8.62 -6.65 4.92
C SER A 120 8.56 -6.87 3.42
N PHE A 121 8.30 -5.82 2.64
CA PHE A 121 8.46 -5.83 1.21
C PHE A 121 9.82 -6.45 0.93
N ILE A 122 9.84 -7.72 0.53
CA ILE A 122 11.08 -8.42 0.21
C ILE A 122 11.46 -7.86 -1.15
N PRO A 123 12.52 -7.04 -1.21
CA PRO A 123 12.93 -6.45 -2.47
C PRO A 123 13.31 -7.57 -3.45
N GLU A 124 13.08 -7.39 -4.74
CA GLU A 124 13.47 -8.40 -5.73
C GLU A 124 14.99 -8.43 -5.99
N ASN A 125 15.65 -7.31 -5.73
CA ASN A 125 17.06 -7.09 -6.07
C ASN A 125 17.82 -6.50 -4.90
N PHE A 126 19.10 -6.88 -4.77
CA PHE A 126 20.02 -6.16 -3.89
C PHE A 126 20.20 -4.72 -4.39
N SER A 127 20.12 -3.76 -3.48
CA SER A 127 20.41 -2.35 -3.80
C SER A 127 20.90 -1.61 -2.56
N LEU A 128 22.00 -0.88 -2.72
CA LEU A 128 22.47 0.15 -1.79
C LEU A 128 22.08 1.50 -2.39
N PHE A 129 21.31 2.31 -1.67
CA PHE A 129 20.85 3.61 -2.15
C PHE A 129 21.86 4.73 -1.86
N GLN A 130 21.72 5.84 -2.59
CA GLN A 130 22.50 7.04 -2.30
C GLN A 130 22.07 7.59 -0.94
N ASN A 131 23.04 7.90 -0.08
CA ASN A 131 22.75 8.51 1.21
C ASN A 131 22.03 9.85 1.02
N TYR A 132 21.07 10.18 1.90
CA TYR A 132 20.33 11.44 1.84
C TYR A 132 20.29 12.12 3.22
N PRO A 133 20.63 13.41 3.31
CA PRO A 133 21.16 14.28 2.24
C PRO A 133 22.57 13.87 1.78
N ASN A 134 22.99 14.29 0.58
CA ASN A 134 24.38 14.22 0.09
C ASN A 134 24.66 15.40 -0.87
N PRO A 135 25.57 16.34 -0.54
CA PRO A 135 26.41 16.41 0.66
C PRO A 135 25.63 16.49 1.98
N PHE A 136 26.24 16.09 3.10
CA PHE A 136 25.59 16.03 4.42
C PHE A 136 26.39 16.74 5.52
N ASN A 137 25.72 17.18 6.59
CA ASN A 137 26.32 17.84 7.76
C ASN A 137 25.54 17.59 9.07
N PRO A 138 26.15 17.01 10.12
CA PRO A 138 27.08 15.88 10.06
C PRO A 138 26.33 14.54 9.93
N SER A 139 24.99 14.57 9.78
CA SER A 139 24.14 13.37 9.76
C SER A 139 23.55 13.11 8.37
N THR A 140 23.42 11.84 8.02
CA THR A 140 22.79 11.37 6.78
C THR A 140 22.12 10.03 7.02
N LYS A 141 21.15 9.68 6.17
CA LYS A 141 20.51 8.36 6.16
C LYS A 141 21.09 7.50 5.05
N ILE A 142 21.42 6.27 5.38
CA ILE A 142 21.86 5.26 4.41
C ILE A 142 20.81 4.16 4.40
N SER A 143 20.23 3.93 3.22
CA SER A 143 19.20 2.91 3.02
C SER A 143 19.69 1.86 2.03
N TRP A 144 19.28 0.61 2.25
CA TRP A 144 19.57 -0.51 1.36
C TRP A 144 18.48 -1.56 1.46
N GLN A 145 18.51 -2.52 0.55
CA GLN A 145 17.55 -3.60 0.50
C GLN A 145 18.25 -4.92 0.11
N SER A 146 17.81 -6.02 0.71
CA SER A 146 18.33 -7.37 0.49
C SER A 146 17.20 -8.36 0.17
N PRO A 147 17.20 -9.04 -0.99
CA PRO A 147 16.17 -10.00 -1.39
C PRO A 147 16.22 -11.30 -0.60
N VAL A 148 17.37 -11.60 0.01
CA VAL A 148 17.60 -12.85 0.76
C VAL A 148 18.22 -12.58 2.12
N SER A 149 17.86 -13.41 3.09
CA SER A 149 18.46 -13.41 4.42
C SER A 149 19.93 -13.80 4.32
N SER A 150 20.82 -12.98 4.88
CA SER A 150 22.26 -13.21 4.81
C SER A 150 23.00 -12.43 5.90
N HIS A 151 24.28 -12.75 6.09
CA HIS A 151 25.17 -11.90 6.88
C HIS A 151 25.46 -10.61 6.09
N GLN A 152 25.02 -9.48 6.63
CA GLN A 152 25.14 -8.17 6.00
C GLN A 152 26.13 -7.31 6.77
N SER A 153 27.04 -6.65 6.04
CA SER A 153 27.95 -5.65 6.63
C SER A 153 27.91 -4.35 5.84
N LEU A 154 27.79 -3.24 6.58
CA LEU A 154 27.80 -1.88 6.05
C LEU A 154 28.93 -1.11 6.74
N LYS A 155 29.95 -0.77 5.97
CA LYS A 155 31.19 -0.17 6.47
C LYS A 155 31.52 1.11 5.71
N ILE A 156 32.18 2.04 6.39
CA ILE A 156 32.61 3.32 5.84
C ILE A 156 34.14 3.34 5.74
N PHE A 157 34.62 3.85 4.63
CA PHE A 157 36.03 3.94 4.26
C PHE A 157 36.41 5.37 3.89
N ASP A 158 37.64 5.75 4.21
CA ASP A 158 38.26 6.97 3.68
C ASP A 158 38.74 6.78 2.22
N VAL A 159 39.31 7.83 1.63
CA VAL A 159 39.85 7.80 0.25
C VAL A 159 41.08 6.89 0.09
N LEU A 160 41.73 6.50 1.19
CA LEU A 160 42.87 5.59 1.21
C LEU A 160 42.42 4.13 1.38
N GLY A 161 41.13 3.89 1.62
CA GLY A 161 40.56 2.57 1.84
C GLY A 161 40.63 2.08 3.29
N ASN A 162 40.98 2.94 4.24
CA ASN A 162 40.94 2.60 5.65
C ASN A 162 39.49 2.56 6.14
N GLU A 163 39.13 1.53 6.89
CA GLU A 163 37.82 1.45 7.56
C GLU A 163 37.77 2.48 8.70
N VAL A 164 36.84 3.43 8.62
CA VAL A 164 36.67 4.48 9.64
C VAL A 164 35.45 4.24 10.53
N ALA A 165 34.49 3.42 10.08
CA ALA A 165 33.35 3.01 10.88
C ALA A 165 32.71 1.72 10.33
N THR A 166 32.23 0.86 11.24
CA THR A 166 31.30 -0.23 10.92
C THR A 166 29.92 0.16 11.45
N LEU A 167 28.94 0.27 10.55
CA LEU A 167 27.56 0.59 10.91
C LEU A 167 26.77 -0.67 11.22
N ILE A 168 27.02 -1.74 10.47
CA ILE A 168 26.32 -3.02 10.58
C ILE A 168 27.31 -4.15 10.29
N ASN A 169 27.21 -5.25 11.05
CA ASN A 169 27.93 -6.48 10.79
C ASN A 169 27.22 -7.67 11.47
N GLU A 170 26.03 -8.02 10.97
CA GLU A 170 25.17 -9.03 11.59
C GLU A 170 24.33 -9.78 10.55
N TYR A 171 23.76 -10.89 10.97
CA TYR A 171 22.80 -11.62 10.15
C TYR A 171 21.46 -10.86 10.12
N LYS A 172 21.01 -10.52 8.92
CA LYS A 172 19.72 -9.85 8.70
C LYS A 172 18.85 -10.65 7.75
N SER A 173 17.55 -10.61 7.99
CA SER A 173 16.56 -11.21 7.10
C SER A 173 16.51 -10.49 5.74
N ALA A 174 15.77 -11.05 4.79
CA ALA A 174 15.38 -10.33 3.59
C ALA A 174 14.49 -9.12 3.97
N GLY A 175 14.67 -7.99 3.29
CA GLY A 175 13.91 -6.78 3.55
C GLY A 175 14.64 -5.49 3.14
N SER A 176 13.99 -4.35 3.43
CA SER A 176 14.54 -3.01 3.26
C SER A 176 14.92 -2.43 4.62
N TYR A 177 16.04 -1.73 4.67
CA TYR A 177 16.62 -1.21 5.90
C TYR A 177 17.13 0.22 5.71
N GLU A 178 17.15 0.96 6.81
CA GLU A 178 17.72 2.30 6.89
C GLU A 178 18.49 2.44 8.20
N ILE A 179 19.60 3.18 8.15
CA ILE A 179 20.37 3.54 9.33
C ILE A 179 20.78 5.02 9.28
N ASP A 180 20.68 5.68 10.42
CA ASP A 180 21.22 7.02 10.62
C ASP A 180 22.72 6.94 10.86
N PHE A 181 23.49 7.69 10.07
CA PHE A 181 24.92 7.84 10.24
C PHE A 181 25.26 9.26 10.68
N ASN A 182 25.90 9.39 11.84
CA ASN A 182 26.41 10.65 12.37
C ASN A 182 27.95 10.66 12.28
N ALA A 183 28.48 11.55 11.43
CA ALA A 183 29.90 11.71 11.16
C ALA A 183 30.57 12.83 11.98
N SER A 184 30.04 13.16 13.17
CA SER A 184 30.56 14.27 13.98
C SER A 184 32.02 14.10 14.40
N SER A 185 32.55 12.88 14.44
CA SER A 185 33.96 12.59 14.72
C SER A 185 34.88 12.62 13.49
N LEU A 186 34.32 12.75 12.28
CA LEU A 186 35.07 12.77 11.03
C LEU A 186 35.30 14.21 10.53
N SER A 187 36.35 14.40 9.73
CA SER A 187 36.68 15.66 9.05
C SER A 187 35.90 15.81 7.75
N SER A 188 35.66 17.04 7.28
CA SER A 188 35.06 17.28 5.96
C SER A 188 35.85 16.58 4.85
N GLY A 189 35.16 15.95 3.91
CA GLY A 189 35.83 15.18 2.86
C GLY A 189 34.93 14.18 2.14
N ILE A 190 35.57 13.40 1.28
CA ILE A 190 34.93 12.32 0.52
C ILE A 190 35.12 11.01 1.29
N TYR A 191 34.02 10.27 1.43
CA TYR A 191 34.00 8.95 2.04
C TYR A 191 33.29 7.97 1.12
N PHE A 192 33.59 6.69 1.31
CA PHE A 192 32.92 5.59 0.62
C PHE A 192 32.24 4.70 1.63
N TYR A 193 31.04 4.23 1.33
CA TYR A 193 30.37 3.22 2.13
C TYR A 193 30.07 2.01 1.27
N ARG A 194 30.33 0.82 1.84
CA ARG A 194 30.20 -0.47 1.16
C ARG A 194 29.24 -1.36 1.92
N LEU A 195 28.25 -1.86 1.19
CA LEU A 195 27.38 -2.95 1.62
C LEU A 195 27.93 -4.25 1.06
N GLN A 196 28.07 -5.26 1.92
CA GLN A 196 28.34 -6.64 1.54
C GLN A 196 27.27 -7.55 2.14
N ALA A 197 26.57 -8.30 1.30
CA ALA A 197 25.49 -9.22 1.67
C ALA A 197 25.63 -10.52 0.88
N GLY A 198 26.18 -11.56 1.50
CA GLY A 198 26.57 -12.79 0.78
C GLY A 198 27.59 -12.51 -0.32
N SER A 199 27.26 -12.82 -1.58
CA SER A 199 28.10 -12.55 -2.76
C SER A 199 27.92 -11.13 -3.34
N PHE A 200 26.91 -10.39 -2.88
CA PHE A 200 26.64 -9.03 -3.35
C PHE A 200 27.57 -8.03 -2.64
N ILE A 201 28.23 -7.17 -3.43
CA ILE A 201 29.03 -6.06 -2.93
C ILE A 201 28.69 -4.81 -3.75
N GLN A 202 28.27 -3.74 -3.07
CA GLN A 202 28.06 -2.44 -3.70
C GLN A 202 28.71 -1.35 -2.85
N THR A 203 29.37 -0.40 -3.51
CA THR A 203 30.02 0.76 -2.86
C THR A 203 29.45 2.04 -3.44
N LYS A 204 29.22 3.04 -2.59
CA LYS A 204 28.80 4.38 -2.98
C LYS A 204 29.64 5.45 -2.30
N LYS A 205 29.67 6.63 -2.92
CA LYS A 205 30.42 7.80 -2.47
C LYS A 205 29.49 8.76 -1.73
N MET A 206 29.96 9.34 -0.64
CA MET A 206 29.28 10.41 0.10
C MET A 206 30.26 11.56 0.38
N VAL A 207 29.70 12.77 0.55
CA VAL A 207 30.48 13.99 0.78
C VAL A 207 30.04 14.61 2.11
N LEU A 208 30.94 14.64 3.09
CA LEU A 208 30.74 15.31 4.37
C LEU A 208 31.20 16.77 4.25
N ILE A 209 30.29 17.69 4.54
CA ILE A 209 30.57 19.12 4.67
C ILE A 209 30.30 19.53 6.12
N LYS A 210 31.24 20.24 6.73
CA LYS A 210 31.13 20.81 8.09
C LYS A 210 31.44 22.29 8.01
#